data_AF-A0A8C4LBF7-F1
#
_entry.id   AF-A0A8C4LBF7-F1
#
_cell.length_a   1.000
_cell.length_b   1.000
_cell.length_c   1.000
_cell.angle_alpha   90.00
_cell.angle_beta   90.00
_cell.angle_gamma   90.00
#
_symmetry.space_group_name_H-M   'P 1'
#
loop_
_entity.id
_entity.type
_entity.pdbx_description
1 polymer ?
#
loop_
_entity_poly.entity_id
_entity_poly.type
_entity_poly.pdbx_seq_one_letter_code
_entity_poly.pdbx_strand_id
1 'polypeptide(L)'
;MAETHPPYSSFKKLSSFFNGITAVSGVVLIGLGFYVKFRGAALTRVLGLSHAHLHHVGYLCLVLGCITVLLSFTGWYGVTKENRGTLLFVQDMGLEHNVVTLRMNYKGFNEPDDYSTDWNSVMEKLKCCGVQNYTDFSGSSFEMMTGHAYPRSCCKSIQTVACDGHNVSTDIIHQEGCLPKLLEITKTQSFNLSGGSLGAAVIQLPGILATLLLFTKLG
;
A
#
# COMPACT_ATOMS: atom_id res chain seq x y z
N MET A 1 27.43 -6.85 39.05
CA MET A 1 27.66 -7.27 37.64
C MET A 1 26.76 -6.42 36.78
N ALA A 2 27.37 -5.54 36.00
CA ALA A 2 26.72 -4.61 35.10
C ALA A 2 26.32 -5.30 33.77
N GLU A 3 25.55 -4.57 32.95
CA GLU A 3 25.35 -4.70 31.49
C GLU A 3 23.94 -5.11 31.04
N THR A 4 23.11 -4.11 30.67
CA THR A 4 22.22 -4.07 29.47
C THR A 4 21.20 -2.90 29.54
N HIS A 5 21.66 -1.65 29.69
CA HIS A 5 20.75 -0.47 29.75
C HIS A 5 20.97 0.73 28.77
N PRO A 6 21.86 0.73 27.75
CA PRO A 6 21.89 1.82 26.77
C PRO A 6 20.96 1.73 25.52
N PRO A 7 20.54 0.56 24.99
CA PRO A 7 19.87 0.54 23.67
C PRO A 7 18.41 1.02 23.72
N TYR A 8 17.66 0.70 24.79
CA TYR A 8 16.19 0.92 24.84
C TYR A 8 15.76 2.39 24.79
N SER A 9 16.36 3.26 25.61
CA SER A 9 16.05 4.70 25.65
C SER A 9 16.40 5.39 24.32
N SER A 10 17.50 4.94 23.71
CA SER A 10 17.98 5.42 22.41
C SER A 10 17.01 5.04 21.29
N PHE A 11 16.50 3.80 21.27
CA PHE A 11 15.50 3.35 20.30
C PHE A 11 14.15 4.10 20.45
N LYS A 12 13.70 4.35 21.69
CA LYS A 12 12.48 5.13 21.96
C LYS A 12 12.57 6.55 21.37
N LYS A 13 13.69 7.24 21.62
CA LYS A 13 13.96 8.58 21.08
C LYS A 13 14.06 8.58 19.56
N LEU A 14 14.69 7.56 18.98
CA LEU A 14 14.84 7.40 17.54
C LEU A 14 13.49 7.19 16.84
N SER A 15 12.63 6.32 17.36
CA SER A 15 11.26 6.11 16.84
C SER A 15 10.40 7.37 16.95
N SER A 16 10.50 8.09 18.06
CA SER A 16 9.86 9.40 18.25
C SER A 16 10.30 10.42 17.18
N PHE A 17 11.60 10.52 16.94
CA PHE A 17 12.17 11.45 15.96
C PHE A 17 11.68 11.16 14.53
N PHE A 18 11.68 9.89 14.14
CA PHE A 18 11.21 9.46 12.83
C PHE A 18 9.71 9.67 12.62
N ASN A 19 8.88 9.37 13.63
CA ASN A 19 7.46 9.70 13.59
C ASN A 19 7.23 11.22 13.46
N GLY A 20 8.09 12.04 14.07
CA GLY A 20 8.09 13.49 13.88
C GLY A 20 8.37 13.91 12.43
N ILE A 21 9.39 13.32 11.79
CA ILE A 21 9.71 13.59 10.37
C ILE A 21 8.53 13.22 9.46
N THR A 22 7.93 12.04 9.68
CA THR A 22 6.77 11.57 8.90
C THR A 22 5.53 12.46 9.11
N ALA A 23 5.34 13.02 10.30
CA ALA A 23 4.28 14.00 10.54
C ALA A 23 4.50 15.28 9.71
N VAL A 24 5.72 15.80 9.69
CA VAL A 24 6.07 17.00 8.92
C VAL A 24 5.88 16.77 7.43
N SER A 25 6.29 15.61 6.89
CA SER A 25 6.09 15.29 5.48
C SER A 25 4.60 15.20 5.13
N GLY A 26 3.76 14.65 6.01
CA GLY A 26 2.31 14.63 5.85
C GLY A 26 1.68 16.03 5.80
N VAL A 27 2.13 16.95 6.68
CA VAL A 27 1.70 18.37 6.64
C VAL A 27 2.10 19.05 5.33
N VAL A 28 3.31 18.77 4.83
CA VAL A 28 3.77 19.27 3.53
C VAL A 28 2.87 18.75 2.40
N LEU A 29 2.52 17.46 2.39
CA LEU A 29 1.61 16.88 1.39
C LEU A 29 0.21 17.51 1.43
N ILE A 30 -0.33 17.78 2.61
CA ILE A 30 -1.59 18.52 2.77
C ILE A 30 -1.48 19.91 2.15
N GLY A 31 -0.38 20.62 2.44
CA GLY A 31 -0.08 21.92 1.84
C GLY A 31 -0.01 21.89 0.32
N LEU A 32 0.67 20.89 -0.25
CA LEU A 32 0.70 20.67 -1.70
C LEU A 32 -0.69 20.39 -2.27
N GLY A 33 -1.50 19.54 -1.62
CA GLY A 33 -2.86 19.23 -2.04
C GLY A 33 -3.76 20.48 -2.08
N PHE A 34 -3.70 21.31 -1.02
CA PHE A 34 -4.40 22.61 -1.00
C PHE A 34 -3.88 23.56 -2.09
N TYR A 35 -2.56 23.62 -2.29
CA TYR A 35 -1.94 24.45 -3.32
C TYR A 35 -2.41 24.06 -4.72
N VAL A 36 -2.43 22.77 -5.04
CA VAL A 36 -2.92 22.23 -6.32
C VAL A 36 -4.40 22.57 -6.51
N LYS A 37 -5.22 22.43 -5.45
CA LYS A 37 -6.65 22.75 -5.49
C LYS A 37 -6.90 24.24 -5.73
N PHE A 38 -6.15 25.12 -5.07
CA PHE A 38 -6.39 26.57 -5.12
C PHE A 38 -5.76 27.22 -6.36
N ARG A 39 -4.61 26.72 -6.84
CA ARG A 39 -3.86 27.27 -7.98
C ARG A 39 -3.97 26.43 -9.25
N GLY A 40 -4.93 25.52 -9.31
CA GLY A 40 -5.07 24.55 -10.40
C GLY A 40 -5.08 25.18 -11.79
N ALA A 41 -5.75 26.33 -11.98
CA ALA A 41 -5.81 27.03 -13.27
C ALA A 41 -4.48 27.65 -13.74
N ALA A 42 -3.58 28.01 -12.82
CA ALA A 42 -2.23 28.46 -13.17
C ALA A 42 -1.31 27.25 -13.42
N LEU A 43 -1.52 26.18 -12.65
CA LEU A 43 -0.72 24.96 -12.74
C LEU A 43 -1.00 24.17 -14.02
N THR A 44 -2.25 24.17 -14.52
CA THR A 44 -2.61 23.58 -15.83
C THR A 44 -1.88 24.26 -16.99
N ARG A 45 -1.68 25.58 -16.94
CA ARG A 45 -0.93 26.31 -17.99
C ARG A 45 0.56 26.01 -17.99
N VAL A 46 1.14 25.77 -16.82
CA VAL A 46 2.59 25.51 -16.66
C VAL A 46 2.93 24.04 -16.92
N LEU A 47 2.09 23.10 -16.45
CA LEU A 47 2.36 21.66 -16.55
C LEU A 47 1.66 20.96 -17.73
N GLY A 48 0.70 21.61 -18.41
CA GLY A 48 -0.03 21.02 -19.54
C GLY A 48 -0.93 19.81 -19.17
N LEU A 49 -1.11 19.52 -17.88
CA LEU A 49 -1.94 18.43 -17.38
C LEU A 49 -3.44 18.76 -17.48
N SER A 50 -4.26 17.74 -17.75
CA SER A 50 -5.72 17.86 -17.78
C SER A 50 -6.27 18.30 -16.42
N HIS A 51 -7.22 19.24 -16.42
CA HIS A 51 -7.82 19.79 -15.21
C HIS A 51 -8.40 18.69 -14.30
N ALA A 52 -9.02 17.65 -14.88
CA ALA A 52 -9.55 16.51 -14.13
C ALA A 52 -8.46 15.73 -13.37
N HIS A 53 -7.33 15.46 -14.02
CA HIS A 53 -6.21 14.74 -13.40
C HIS A 53 -5.60 15.53 -12.24
N LEU A 54 -5.49 16.86 -12.40
CA LEU A 54 -4.93 17.72 -11.37
C LEU A 54 -5.80 17.75 -10.09
N HIS A 55 -7.13 17.72 -10.24
CA HIS A 55 -8.08 17.62 -9.11
C HIS A 55 -7.99 16.27 -8.41
N HIS A 56 -7.92 15.16 -9.15
CA HIS A 56 -7.73 13.83 -8.58
C HIS A 56 -6.40 13.73 -7.81
N VAL A 57 -5.30 14.21 -8.40
CA VAL A 57 -3.98 14.22 -7.78
C VAL A 57 -3.98 15.09 -6.52
N GLY A 58 -4.55 16.29 -6.55
CA GLY A 58 -4.65 17.16 -5.38
C GLY A 58 -5.46 16.56 -4.24
N TYR A 59 -6.57 15.87 -4.55
CA TYR A 59 -7.39 15.15 -3.58
C TYR A 59 -6.63 13.97 -2.96
N LEU A 60 -5.95 13.17 -3.79
CA LEU A 60 -5.11 12.06 -3.32
C LEU A 60 -4.00 12.56 -2.37
N CYS A 61 -3.30 13.65 -2.71
CA CYS A 61 -2.29 14.25 -1.84
C CYS A 61 -2.86 14.69 -0.49
N LEU A 62 -4.06 15.27 -0.48
CA LEU A 62 -4.76 15.68 0.74
C LEU A 62 -5.10 14.48 1.62
N VAL A 63 -5.70 13.43 1.05
CA VAL A 63 -6.10 12.22 1.77
C VAL A 63 -4.88 11.49 2.34
N LEU A 64 -3.85 11.26 1.51
CA LEU A 64 -2.61 10.61 1.93
C LEU A 64 -1.87 11.44 3.00
N GLY A 65 -1.85 12.76 2.87
CA GLY A 65 -1.28 13.67 3.87
C GLY A 65 -1.99 13.58 5.22
N CYS A 66 -3.33 13.55 5.24
CA CYS A 66 -4.10 13.39 6.48
C CYS A 66 -3.82 12.03 7.15
N ILE A 67 -3.82 10.95 6.37
CA ILE A 67 -3.56 9.59 6.89
C ILE A 67 -2.15 9.51 7.50
N THR A 68 -1.14 10.03 6.81
CA THR A 68 0.26 10.01 7.29
C THR A 68 0.45 10.80 8.59
N VAL A 69 -0.21 11.96 8.74
CA VAL A 69 -0.19 12.74 10.00
C VAL A 69 -0.85 11.96 11.15
N LEU A 70 -2.01 11.35 10.90
CA LEU A 70 -2.72 10.56 11.92
C LEU A 70 -1.89 9.35 12.39
N LEU A 71 -1.30 8.60 11.46
CA LEU A 71 -0.42 7.47 11.77
C LEU A 71 0.84 7.90 12.54
N SER A 72 1.39 9.07 12.21
CA SER A 72 2.55 9.60 12.91
C SER A 72 2.22 9.99 14.36
N PHE A 73 1.04 10.57 14.58
CA PHE A 73 0.56 10.94 15.91
C PHE A 73 0.27 9.71 16.76
N THR A 74 -0.37 8.67 16.20
CA THR A 74 -0.60 7.41 16.92
C THR A 74 0.70 6.67 17.24
N GLY A 75 1.70 6.71 16.34
CA GLY A 75 3.04 6.18 16.59
C GLY A 75 3.75 6.91 17.73
N TRP A 76 3.76 8.24 17.72
CA TRP A 76 4.30 9.05 18.82
C TRP A 76 3.58 8.78 20.15
N TYR A 77 2.24 8.77 20.13
CA TYR A 77 1.42 8.53 21.31
C TYR A 77 1.61 7.11 21.88
N GLY A 78 1.69 6.10 21.01
CA GLY A 78 1.94 4.70 21.39
C GLY A 78 3.31 4.51 22.05
N VAL A 79 4.34 5.18 21.52
CA VAL A 79 5.70 5.15 22.10
C VAL A 79 5.75 5.87 23.44
N THR A 80 5.11 7.04 23.57
CA THR A 80 5.13 7.81 24.83
C THR A 80 4.32 7.16 25.95
N LYS A 81 3.17 6.55 25.63
CA LYS A 81 2.23 5.98 26.62
C LYS A 81 2.38 4.47 26.84
N GLU A 82 3.33 3.81 26.17
CA GLU A 82 3.59 2.36 26.26
C GLU A 82 2.32 1.50 26.06
N ASN A 83 1.38 1.99 25.24
CA ASN A 83 0.09 1.34 25.02
C ASN A 83 0.17 0.33 23.86
N ARG A 84 0.16 -0.97 24.19
CA ARG A 84 0.34 -2.08 23.23
C ARG A 84 -0.69 -2.09 22.10
N GLY A 85 -1.94 -1.72 22.38
CA GLY A 85 -3.01 -1.73 21.38
C GLY A 85 -2.75 -0.75 20.23
N THR A 86 -2.29 0.46 20.53
CA THR A 86 -2.04 1.50 19.53
C THR A 86 -0.89 1.14 18.58
N LEU A 87 0.09 0.37 19.07
CA LEU A 87 1.26 -0.06 18.30
C LEU A 87 0.90 -1.15 17.27
N LEU A 88 -0.03 -2.06 17.61
CA LEU A 88 -0.52 -3.11 16.71
C LEU A 88 -1.39 -2.55 15.58
N PHE A 89 -2.21 -1.53 15.83
CA PHE A 89 -3.04 -0.89 14.79
C PHE A 89 -2.21 -0.23 13.68
N VAL A 90 -1.08 0.40 14.00
CA VAL A 90 -0.22 1.08 13.02
C VAL A 90 0.46 0.09 12.05
N GLN A 91 0.73 -1.14 12.52
CA GLN A 91 1.33 -2.19 11.70
C GLN A 91 0.32 -2.88 10.76
N ASP A 92 -0.97 -2.86 11.12
CA ASP A 92 -2.06 -3.54 10.40
C ASP A 92 -2.70 -2.67 9.30
N MET A 93 -2.73 -1.34 9.48
CA MET A 93 -3.44 -0.41 8.59
C MET A 93 -2.79 -0.16 7.21
N GLY A 94 -1.53 -0.55 6.98
CA GLY A 94 -0.73 -0.03 5.86
C GLY A 94 -0.93 -0.70 4.49
N LEU A 95 -1.41 -1.95 4.43
CA LEU A 95 -1.43 -2.71 3.17
C LEU A 95 -2.62 -3.66 3.07
N GLU A 96 -2.96 -4.34 4.16
CA GLU A 96 -4.01 -5.36 4.18
C GLU A 96 -5.41 -4.78 3.97
N HIS A 97 -5.75 -3.66 4.62
CA HIS A 97 -7.11 -3.12 4.55
C HIS A 97 -7.51 -2.70 3.13
N ASN A 98 -6.62 -2.00 2.42
CA ASN A 98 -6.89 -1.54 1.05
C ASN A 98 -7.04 -2.71 0.07
N VAL A 99 -6.24 -3.75 0.28
CA VAL A 99 -6.26 -4.98 -0.53
C VAL A 99 -7.51 -5.81 -0.26
N VAL A 100 -7.94 -5.90 1.00
CA VAL A 100 -9.20 -6.54 1.41
C VAL A 100 -10.41 -5.77 0.89
N THR A 101 -10.40 -4.43 0.96
CA THR A 101 -11.47 -3.60 0.39
C THR A 101 -11.54 -3.73 -1.13
N LEU A 102 -10.40 -3.78 -1.83
CA LEU A 102 -10.33 -4.06 -3.27
C LEU A 102 -10.96 -5.42 -3.60
N ARG A 103 -10.58 -6.48 -2.85
CA ARG A 103 -11.12 -7.83 -3.04
C ARG A 103 -12.63 -7.91 -2.84
N MET A 104 -13.17 -7.21 -1.83
CA MET A 104 -14.60 -7.25 -1.50
C MET A 104 -15.47 -6.46 -2.49
N ASN A 105 -14.93 -5.42 -3.12
CA ASN A 105 -15.67 -4.58 -4.06
C ASN A 105 -15.47 -4.98 -5.53
N TYR A 106 -14.57 -5.91 -5.82
CA TYR A 106 -14.32 -6.40 -7.17
C TYR A 106 -15.52 -7.18 -7.72
N LYS A 107 -16.09 -6.70 -8.83
CA LYS A 107 -17.28 -7.31 -9.46
C LYS A 107 -17.00 -8.04 -10.76
N GLY A 108 -15.88 -7.75 -11.42
CA GLY A 108 -15.41 -8.54 -12.56
C GLY A 108 -15.01 -7.71 -13.78
N PHE A 109 -14.51 -8.39 -14.80
CA PHE A 109 -13.91 -7.76 -15.99
C PHE A 109 -14.87 -6.92 -16.84
N ASN A 110 -16.17 -7.22 -16.81
CA ASN A 110 -17.18 -6.55 -17.64
C ASN A 110 -17.95 -5.44 -16.90
N GLU A 111 -17.62 -5.18 -15.64
CA GLU A 111 -18.29 -4.15 -14.85
C GLU A 111 -17.53 -2.82 -15.02
N PRO A 112 -18.20 -1.73 -15.44
CA PRO A 112 -17.55 -0.45 -15.70
C PRO A 112 -17.22 0.32 -14.41
N ASP A 113 -17.05 -0.36 -13.28
CA ASP A 113 -16.70 0.26 -12.02
C ASP A 113 -15.19 0.50 -11.90
N ASP A 114 -14.83 1.61 -11.24
CA ASP A 114 -13.45 2.04 -11.08
C ASP A 114 -12.60 0.97 -10.38
N TYR A 115 -13.16 0.22 -9.42
CA TYR A 115 -12.43 -0.82 -8.68
C TYR A 115 -12.08 -2.02 -9.56
N SER A 116 -13.02 -2.50 -10.37
CA SER A 116 -12.78 -3.59 -11.30
C SER A 116 -11.76 -3.20 -12.37
N THR A 117 -11.83 -1.97 -12.88
CA THR A 117 -10.89 -1.45 -13.88
C THR A 117 -9.46 -1.32 -13.34
N ASP A 118 -9.32 -0.75 -12.14
CA ASP A 118 -8.03 -0.58 -11.49
C ASP A 118 -7.42 -1.93 -11.11
N TRP A 119 -8.22 -2.85 -10.57
CA TRP A 119 -7.73 -4.18 -10.16
C TRP A 119 -7.30 -5.03 -11.37
N ASN A 120 -8.03 -4.97 -12.47
CA ASN A 120 -7.62 -5.60 -13.73
C ASN A 120 -6.28 -5.06 -14.23
N SER A 121 -6.11 -3.73 -14.19
CA SER A 121 -4.86 -3.08 -14.58
C SER A 121 -3.68 -3.53 -13.72
N VAL A 122 -3.88 -3.73 -12.41
CA VAL A 122 -2.84 -4.21 -11.49
C VAL A 122 -2.41 -5.63 -11.87
N MET A 123 -3.36 -6.56 -12.04
CA MET A 123 -3.07 -7.95 -12.40
C MET A 123 -2.33 -8.05 -13.75
N GLU A 124 -2.76 -7.28 -14.75
CA GLU A 124 -2.13 -7.29 -16.08
C GLU A 124 -0.72 -6.69 -16.09
N LYS A 125 -0.48 -5.61 -15.33
CA LYS A 125 0.81 -4.92 -15.27
C LYS A 125 1.83 -5.67 -14.42
N LEU A 126 1.40 -6.22 -13.29
CA LEU A 126 2.26 -6.96 -12.37
C LEU A 126 2.40 -8.44 -12.73
N LYS A 127 1.65 -8.94 -13.72
CA LYS A 127 1.72 -10.33 -14.20
C LYS A 127 1.46 -11.32 -13.06
N CYS A 128 0.35 -11.10 -12.36
CA CYS A 128 -0.08 -11.81 -11.17
C CYS A 128 -1.60 -12.06 -11.21
N CYS A 129 -2.11 -12.93 -10.34
CA CYS A 129 -3.54 -13.21 -10.22
C CYS A 129 -3.98 -13.26 -8.75
N GLY A 130 -5.00 -12.47 -8.43
CA GLY A 130 -5.50 -12.36 -7.06
C GLY A 130 -4.53 -11.62 -6.14
N VAL A 131 -4.87 -11.57 -4.85
CA VAL A 131 -4.07 -10.88 -3.85
C VAL A 131 -2.87 -11.73 -3.47
N GLN A 132 -3.16 -12.92 -2.94
CA GLN A 132 -2.19 -13.90 -2.47
C GLN A 132 -1.97 -14.97 -3.53
N ASN A 133 -3.04 -15.37 -4.24
CA ASN A 133 -3.03 -16.38 -5.31
C ASN A 133 -4.35 -16.31 -6.11
N TYR A 134 -4.42 -17.00 -7.26
CA TYR A 134 -5.62 -17.10 -8.09
C TYR A 134 -6.84 -17.67 -7.32
N THR A 135 -6.61 -18.47 -6.28
CA THR A 135 -7.68 -19.05 -5.45
C THR A 135 -8.47 -18.01 -4.68
N ASP A 136 -8.01 -16.75 -4.63
CA ASP A 136 -8.72 -15.67 -3.94
C ASP A 136 -10.12 -15.37 -4.52
N PHE A 137 -10.36 -15.80 -5.75
CA PHE A 137 -11.65 -15.66 -6.41
C PHE A 137 -12.62 -16.80 -6.07
N SER A 138 -12.15 -17.93 -5.53
CA SER A 138 -13.04 -19.01 -5.12
C SER A 138 -13.89 -18.60 -3.91
N GLY A 139 -15.20 -18.82 -4.00
CA GLY A 139 -16.20 -18.37 -3.03
C GLY A 139 -16.41 -16.86 -3.00
N SER A 140 -15.79 -16.09 -3.91
CA SER A 140 -15.96 -14.65 -3.98
C SER A 140 -17.23 -14.23 -4.71
N SER A 141 -17.66 -12.98 -4.54
CA SER A 141 -18.78 -12.42 -5.30
C SER A 141 -18.56 -12.51 -6.82
N PHE A 142 -17.30 -12.49 -7.28
CA PHE A 142 -16.96 -12.61 -8.69
C PHE A 142 -17.26 -14.01 -9.25
N GLU A 143 -16.87 -15.08 -8.54
CA GLU A 143 -17.16 -16.46 -8.96
C GLU A 143 -18.67 -16.72 -8.92
N MET A 144 -19.35 -16.22 -7.88
CA MET A 144 -20.81 -16.34 -7.76
C MET A 144 -21.56 -15.64 -8.90
N MET A 145 -21.07 -14.49 -9.36
CA MET A 145 -21.73 -13.68 -10.40
C MET A 145 -21.41 -14.19 -11.81
N THR A 146 -20.16 -14.59 -12.07
CA THR A 146 -19.69 -14.88 -13.43
C THR A 146 -19.55 -16.37 -13.71
N GLY A 147 -19.51 -17.21 -12.67
CA GLY A 147 -19.21 -18.65 -12.78
C GLY A 147 -17.75 -18.98 -13.08
N HIS A 148 -16.88 -17.98 -13.29
CA HIS A 148 -15.47 -18.21 -13.60
C HIS A 148 -14.63 -18.30 -12.32
N ALA A 149 -13.63 -19.19 -12.35
CA ALA A 149 -12.68 -19.35 -11.26
C ALA A 149 -11.68 -18.19 -11.14
N TYR A 150 -11.46 -17.43 -12.23
CA TYR A 150 -10.58 -16.26 -12.26
C TYR A 150 -10.95 -15.30 -13.40
N PRO A 151 -10.57 -14.01 -13.33
CA PRO A 151 -10.80 -13.03 -14.39
C PRO A 151 -9.72 -13.10 -15.50
N ARG A 152 -10.06 -12.64 -16.71
CA ARG A 152 -9.12 -12.65 -17.87
C ARG A 152 -7.85 -11.83 -17.66
N SER A 153 -7.84 -10.89 -16.73
CA SER A 153 -6.66 -10.12 -16.33
C SER A 153 -5.56 -11.01 -15.69
N CYS A 154 -5.91 -12.21 -15.24
CA CYS A 154 -4.95 -13.24 -14.78
C CYS A 154 -4.26 -14.01 -15.91
N CYS A 155 -4.74 -13.91 -17.15
CA CYS A 155 -4.18 -14.63 -18.29
C CYS A 155 -2.77 -14.12 -18.63
N LYS A 156 -1.86 -15.04 -18.97
CA LYS A 156 -0.56 -14.65 -19.56
C LYS A 156 -0.72 -13.96 -20.92
N SER A 157 -1.73 -14.40 -21.67
CA SER A 157 -2.11 -13.83 -22.96
C SER A 157 -3.64 -13.75 -23.05
N ILE A 158 -4.17 -12.55 -23.24
CA ILE A 158 -5.62 -12.29 -23.27
C ILE A 158 -6.32 -12.96 -24.48
N GLN A 159 -5.57 -13.25 -25.55
CA GLN A 159 -6.08 -13.83 -26.79
C GLN A 159 -6.09 -15.36 -26.82
N THR A 160 -5.58 -16.04 -25.78
CA THR A 160 -5.58 -17.49 -25.77
C THR A 160 -6.97 -18.04 -25.45
N VAL A 161 -7.49 -18.90 -26.32
CA VAL A 161 -8.76 -19.63 -26.11
C VAL A 161 -8.71 -20.53 -24.87
N ALA A 162 -7.51 -20.92 -24.44
CA ALA A 162 -7.31 -21.71 -23.25
C ALA A 162 -7.51 -20.91 -21.95
N CYS A 163 -7.52 -19.58 -22.01
CA CYS A 163 -7.82 -18.73 -20.85
C CYS A 163 -9.33 -18.41 -20.81
N ASP A 164 -10.09 -19.46 -20.52
CA ASP A 164 -11.54 -19.49 -20.50
C ASP A 164 -12.14 -19.08 -19.15
N GLY A 165 -11.31 -18.80 -18.15
CA GLY A 165 -11.74 -18.51 -16.77
C GLY A 165 -11.87 -19.76 -15.90
N HIS A 166 -11.55 -20.96 -16.40
CA HIS A 166 -11.61 -22.23 -15.67
C HIS A 166 -10.28 -22.98 -15.68
N ASN A 167 -9.51 -22.90 -16.77
CA ASN A 167 -8.23 -23.57 -16.90
C ASN A 167 -7.16 -22.87 -16.06
N VAL A 168 -6.77 -23.47 -14.93
CA VAL A 168 -5.80 -22.91 -13.97
C VAL A 168 -4.35 -23.33 -14.21
N SER A 169 -4.04 -23.89 -15.39
CA SER A 169 -2.69 -24.34 -15.72
C SER A 169 -1.67 -23.20 -15.61
N THR A 170 -0.47 -23.52 -15.09
CA THR A 170 0.66 -22.59 -14.97
C THR A 170 1.07 -21.97 -16.30
N ASP A 171 0.75 -22.59 -17.44
CA ASP A 171 1.07 -22.09 -18.77
C ASP A 171 0.06 -21.05 -19.27
N ILE A 172 -1.13 -21.00 -18.69
CA ILE A 172 -2.26 -20.18 -19.12
C ILE A 172 -2.41 -18.93 -18.24
N ILE A 173 -2.28 -19.09 -16.93
CA ILE A 173 -2.47 -18.01 -15.96
C ILE A 173 -1.22 -17.71 -15.14
N HIS A 174 -1.18 -16.50 -14.59
CA HIS A 174 -0.23 -16.13 -13.55
C HIS A 174 -0.71 -16.70 -12.21
N GLN A 175 -0.13 -17.79 -11.70
CA GLN A 175 -0.56 -18.36 -10.42
C GLN A 175 -0.11 -17.53 -9.21
N GLU A 176 0.95 -16.74 -9.32
CA GLU A 176 1.41 -15.92 -8.19
C GLU A 176 0.47 -14.76 -7.91
N GLY A 177 0.21 -14.50 -6.62
CA GLY A 177 -0.55 -13.33 -6.19
C GLY A 177 0.18 -12.01 -6.41
N CYS A 178 -0.59 -10.93 -6.51
CA CYS A 178 -0.04 -9.59 -6.72
C CYS A 178 0.69 -9.04 -5.51
N LEU A 179 0.30 -9.42 -4.29
CA LEU A 179 0.97 -9.01 -3.06
C LEU A 179 2.40 -9.56 -2.96
N PRO A 180 2.66 -10.89 -3.04
CA PRO A 180 4.02 -11.40 -3.01
C PRO A 180 4.87 -10.89 -4.18
N LYS A 181 4.28 -10.75 -5.37
CA LYS A 181 4.96 -10.18 -6.55
C LYS A 181 5.35 -8.72 -6.34
N LEU A 182 4.47 -7.92 -5.77
CA LEU A 182 4.72 -6.52 -5.43
C LEU A 182 5.83 -6.42 -4.38
N LEU A 183 5.82 -7.27 -3.36
CA LEU A 183 6.89 -7.32 -2.34
C LEU A 183 8.23 -7.74 -2.96
N GLU A 184 8.25 -8.65 -3.92
CA GLU A 184 9.45 -9.06 -4.66
C GLU A 184 9.99 -7.95 -5.57
N ILE A 185 9.12 -7.26 -6.32
CA ILE A 185 9.46 -6.10 -7.14
C ILE A 185 9.99 -4.97 -6.24
N THR A 186 9.35 -4.72 -5.10
CA THR A 186 9.79 -3.71 -4.13
C THR A 186 11.17 -4.04 -3.57
N LYS A 187 11.47 -5.32 -3.31
CA LYS A 187 12.82 -5.76 -2.90
C LYS A 187 13.84 -5.58 -4.02
N THR A 188 13.49 -5.94 -5.26
CA THR A 188 14.42 -5.99 -6.40
C THR A 188 14.67 -4.61 -7.05
N GLN A 189 13.69 -3.71 -7.04
CA GLN A 189 13.77 -2.35 -7.63
C GLN A 189 14.28 -1.29 -6.63
N SER A 190 14.52 -1.66 -5.37
CA SER A 190 15.01 -0.76 -4.32
C SER A 190 16.40 -0.17 -4.60
N PHE A 191 17.18 -0.76 -5.53
CA PHE A 191 18.50 -0.24 -5.90
C PHE A 191 18.45 1.00 -6.82
N ASN A 192 17.52 1.06 -7.78
CA ASN A 192 17.45 2.17 -8.77
C ASN A 192 16.45 3.28 -8.40
N LEU A 193 15.54 3.04 -7.46
CA LEU A 193 14.64 4.07 -6.90
C LEU A 193 15.26 4.76 -5.65
N SER A 194 16.55 4.52 -5.40
CA SER A 194 17.28 4.92 -4.20
C SER A 194 17.77 6.38 -4.18
N GLY A 195 17.28 7.24 -5.07
CA GLY A 195 17.50 8.69 -4.93
C GLY A 195 16.58 9.32 -3.87
N GLY A 196 15.34 8.84 -3.77
CA GLY A 196 14.30 9.44 -2.92
C GLY A 196 13.81 8.56 -1.77
N SER A 197 13.75 7.23 -1.94
CA SER A 197 13.13 6.32 -0.96
C SER A 197 14.12 5.62 -0.02
N LEU A 198 15.44 5.80 -0.20
CA LEU A 198 16.43 5.31 0.76
C LEU A 198 16.24 5.94 2.15
N GLY A 199 15.57 7.10 2.21
CA GLY A 199 15.08 7.67 3.47
C GLY A 199 14.02 6.81 4.14
N ALA A 200 12.94 6.42 3.43
CA ALA A 200 11.78 5.77 4.05
C ALA A 200 12.10 4.39 4.67
N ALA A 201 12.87 3.55 3.99
CA ALA A 201 13.24 2.22 4.51
C ALA A 201 14.19 2.30 5.72
N VAL A 202 15.16 3.22 5.68
CA VAL A 202 16.07 3.49 6.81
C VAL A 202 15.33 4.12 8.00
N ILE A 203 14.24 4.86 7.75
CA ILE A 203 13.35 5.44 8.76
C ILE A 203 12.46 4.36 9.40
N GLN A 204 11.97 3.37 8.65
CA GLN A 204 11.01 2.36 9.13
C GLN A 204 11.65 1.16 9.85
N LEU A 205 12.84 0.70 9.43
CA LEU A 205 13.51 -0.46 10.03
C LEU A 205 13.81 -0.30 11.54
N PRO A 206 14.30 0.85 12.04
CA PRO A 206 14.51 1.06 13.47
C PRO A 206 13.20 1.12 14.26
N GLY A 207 12.12 1.64 13.67
CA GLY A 207 10.80 1.71 14.30
C GLY A 207 10.16 0.33 14.49
N ILE A 208 10.28 -0.55 13.49
CA ILE A 208 9.80 -1.94 13.56
C ILE A 208 10.62 -2.74 14.59
N LEU A 209 11.95 -2.61 14.57
CA LEU A 209 12.82 -3.29 15.53
C LEU A 209 12.57 -2.83 16.97
N ALA A 210 12.41 -1.51 17.18
CA ALA A 210 12.08 -0.95 18.48
C ALA A 210 10.72 -1.46 19.00
N THR A 211 9.72 -1.55 18.11
CA THR A 211 8.38 -2.08 18.40
C THR A 211 8.42 -3.55 18.82
N LEU A 212 9.17 -4.40 18.09
CA LEU A 212 9.34 -5.81 18.43
C LEU A 212 10.05 -5.98 19.77
N LEU A 213 11.12 -5.22 20.02
CA LEU A 213 11.85 -5.25 21.29
C LEU A 213 10.98 -4.77 22.46
N LEU A 214 10.17 -3.72 22.26
CA LEU A 214 9.18 -3.23 23.23
C LEU A 214 8.14 -4.31 23.56
N PHE A 215 7.63 -5.00 22.54
CA PHE A 215 6.66 -6.07 22.70
C PHE A 215 7.22 -7.22 23.55
N THR A 216 8.46 -7.64 23.27
CA THR A 216 9.15 -8.72 24.02
C THR A 216 9.55 -8.33 25.45
N LYS A 217 9.62 -7.04 25.78
CA LYS A 217 9.95 -6.55 27.14
C LYS A 217 8.73 -6.33 28.00
N LEU A 218 7.57 -6.11 27.38
CA LEU A 218 6.30 -5.93 28.06
C LEU A 218 5.59 -7.27 28.30
N GLY A 219 5.88 -8.33 27.52
CA GLY A 219 5.49 -9.71 27.81
C GLY A 219 6.42 -10.36 28.83
#